data_AF-A0A132NK02-F1
#
_entry.id   AF-A0A132NK02-F1
#
_cell.length_a   1.000
_cell.length_b   1.000
_cell.length_c   1.000
_cell.angle_alpha   90.00
_cell.angle_beta   90.00
_cell.angle_gamma   90.00
#
_symmetry.space_group_name_H-M   'P 1'
#
loop_
_entity.id
_entity.type
_entity.pdbx_description
1 polymer ?
#
loop_
_entity_poly.entity_id
_entity_poly.type
_entity_poly.pdbx_seq_one_letter_code
_entity_poly.pdbx_strand_id
1 'polypeptide(L)'
;MVRLPALALASVLVVVAAQPQGCEGSGGVGSRGCVTKHEVRRAAVVRDYEPPAEARPRPKPKPKKERVKPDCTKANARFWKSLRPYRGKCRTDGRRVYYWDHTHNDLEVYDKRTKKHLGSAHPDTGDIIKGPDRTRRFNDNDC
;
A
#
# COMPACT_ATOMS: atom_id res chain seq x y z
N MET A 1 34.60 30.62 -44.55
CA MET A 1 35.30 29.33 -44.76
C MET A 1 34.40 28.22 -44.26
N VAL A 2 34.03 27.30 -45.15
CA VAL A 2 33.08 26.19 -44.93
C VAL A 2 33.81 24.98 -44.38
N ARG A 3 33.28 24.32 -43.34
CA ARG A 3 33.30 22.84 -43.17
C ARG A 3 32.11 22.39 -42.30
N LEU A 4 31.24 21.56 -42.88
CA LEU A 4 30.17 20.74 -42.27
C LEU A 4 30.65 19.24 -42.25
N PRO A 5 29.88 18.24 -41.77
CA PRO A 5 29.84 17.73 -40.40
C PRO A 5 30.14 16.21 -40.33
N ALA A 6 30.23 15.62 -39.13
CA ALA A 6 30.25 14.15 -38.97
C ALA A 6 28.97 13.66 -38.27
N LEU A 7 28.11 13.03 -39.07
CA LEU A 7 26.94 12.25 -38.66
C LEU A 7 27.39 10.91 -38.06
N ALA A 8 26.91 10.57 -36.86
CA ALA A 8 26.98 9.22 -36.31
C ALA A 8 25.58 8.58 -36.39
N LEU A 9 25.54 7.40 -37.01
CA LEU A 9 24.35 6.64 -37.41
C LEU A 9 23.61 6.02 -36.21
N ALA A 10 22.29 6.16 -36.21
CA ALA A 10 21.37 5.43 -35.35
C ALA A 10 21.02 4.07 -35.99
N SER A 11 21.22 2.97 -35.28
CA SER A 11 20.74 1.65 -35.71
C SER A 11 19.38 1.36 -35.09
N VAL A 12 18.36 1.34 -35.94
CA VAL A 12 16.98 0.89 -35.67
C VAL A 12 16.90 -0.61 -35.97
N LEU A 13 16.36 -1.41 -35.05
CA LEU A 13 16.09 -2.84 -35.25
C LEU A 13 14.59 -3.08 -35.06
N VAL A 14 13.89 -3.40 -36.15
CA VAL A 14 12.45 -3.69 -36.19
C VAL A 14 12.22 -5.17 -36.49
N VAL A 15 11.57 -5.83 -35.53
CA VAL A 15 10.51 -6.85 -35.56
C VAL A 15 10.40 -7.80 -36.76
N VAL A 16 10.32 -9.12 -36.48
CA VAL A 16 9.33 -10.02 -37.10
C VAL A 16 8.82 -11.04 -36.08
N ALA A 17 7.51 -11.04 -35.85
CA ALA A 17 6.75 -12.05 -35.12
C ALA A 17 6.26 -13.13 -36.10
N ALA A 18 6.27 -14.40 -35.67
CA ALA A 18 5.54 -15.47 -36.37
C ALA A 18 4.95 -16.48 -35.37
N GLN A 19 3.62 -16.47 -35.28
CA GLN A 19 2.73 -17.63 -35.04
C GLN A 19 1.64 -17.56 -36.13
N PRO A 20 0.79 -18.57 -36.44
CA PRO A 20 0.43 -19.78 -35.66
C PRO A 20 0.14 -21.06 -36.52
N GLN A 21 -0.46 -22.08 -35.88
CA GLN A 21 -1.23 -23.24 -36.42
C GLN A 21 -0.40 -24.36 -37.08
N GLY A 22 -0.58 -25.66 -36.85
CA GLY A 22 -1.61 -26.50 -36.22
C GLY A 22 -1.60 -27.84 -36.98
N CYS A 23 -1.74 -29.00 -36.33
CA CYS A 23 -2.12 -30.26 -37.00
C CYS A 23 -2.65 -31.27 -35.96
N GLU A 24 -3.75 -31.90 -36.36
CA GLU A 24 -4.64 -32.83 -35.67
C GLU A 24 -4.01 -34.19 -35.31
N GLY A 25 -4.67 -34.92 -34.40
CA GLY A 25 -4.35 -36.33 -34.13
C GLY A 25 -5.23 -36.95 -33.06
N SER A 26 -6.33 -37.55 -33.50
CA SER A 26 -7.40 -38.19 -32.73
C SER A 26 -7.03 -39.60 -32.21
N GLY A 27 -7.72 -40.06 -31.15
CA GLY A 27 -8.09 -41.49 -31.01
C GLY A 27 -7.16 -42.43 -30.24
N GLY A 28 -7.55 -42.76 -29.01
CA GLY A 28 -7.99 -44.12 -28.64
C GLY A 28 -7.08 -45.35 -28.77
N VAL A 29 -6.94 -46.03 -27.63
CA VAL A 29 -6.94 -47.51 -27.44
C VAL A 29 -5.64 -48.28 -27.70
N GLY A 30 -5.07 -48.80 -26.61
CA GLY A 30 -4.94 -50.26 -26.44
C GLY A 30 -3.66 -50.94 -26.92
N SER A 31 -2.73 -51.09 -25.97
CA SER A 31 -2.07 -52.37 -25.63
C SER A 31 -0.99 -53.00 -26.54
N ARG A 32 0.08 -53.43 -25.84
CA ARG A 32 1.00 -54.57 -26.08
C ARG A 32 2.18 -54.40 -27.06
N GLY A 33 3.38 -54.42 -26.46
CA GLY A 33 4.62 -54.99 -27.00
C GLY A 33 5.30 -54.18 -28.10
N CYS A 34 6.62 -54.09 -28.23
CA CYS A 34 7.70 -54.96 -27.79
C CYS A 34 8.96 -54.11 -27.58
N VAL A 35 9.79 -54.52 -26.62
CA VAL A 35 11.07 -53.90 -26.26
C VAL A 35 12.10 -54.17 -27.36
N THR A 36 12.81 -53.14 -27.82
CA THR A 36 14.18 -53.30 -28.34
C THR A 36 15.15 -52.42 -27.57
N LYS A 37 16.20 -53.08 -27.09
CA LYS A 37 17.29 -52.55 -26.28
C LYS A 37 18.02 -51.45 -27.05
N HIS A 38 17.92 -50.22 -26.58
CA HIS A 38 19.04 -49.29 -26.68
C HIS A 38 19.29 -48.71 -25.28
N GLU A 39 20.26 -49.35 -24.65
CA GLU A 39 20.89 -48.95 -23.42
C GLU A 39 21.59 -47.62 -23.65
N VAL A 40 20.87 -46.52 -23.40
CA VAL A 40 21.48 -45.20 -23.24
C VAL A 40 21.23 -44.79 -21.81
N ARG A 41 22.32 -44.82 -21.06
CA ARG A 41 22.49 -44.35 -19.69
C ARG A 41 21.64 -43.10 -19.45
N ARG A 42 20.47 -43.27 -18.83
CA ARG A 42 19.84 -42.16 -18.12
C ARG A 42 20.68 -41.95 -16.88
N ALA A 43 21.49 -40.90 -16.90
CA ALA A 43 21.94 -40.28 -15.66
C ALA A 43 20.69 -40.10 -14.79
N ALA A 44 20.63 -40.82 -13.68
CA ALA A 44 19.67 -40.52 -12.63
C ALA A 44 20.03 -39.13 -12.13
N VAL A 45 19.37 -38.11 -12.67
CA VAL A 45 19.28 -36.83 -12.00
C VAL A 45 18.49 -37.16 -10.74
N VAL A 46 19.20 -37.32 -9.63
CA VAL A 46 18.60 -37.25 -8.31
C VAL A 46 17.88 -35.91 -8.32
N ARG A 47 16.54 -35.93 -8.41
CA ARG A 47 15.76 -34.78 -7.99
C ARG A 47 16.01 -34.71 -6.51
N ASP A 48 16.99 -33.91 -6.12
CA ASP A 48 17.09 -33.42 -4.76
C ASP A 48 15.72 -32.81 -4.46
N TYR A 49 14.93 -33.54 -3.67
CA TYR A 49 13.69 -33.03 -3.15
C TYR A 49 14.12 -31.98 -2.13
N GLU A 50 14.34 -30.75 -2.60
CA GLU A 50 14.42 -29.62 -1.68
C GLU A 50 13.08 -29.59 -0.93
N PRO A 51 13.08 -29.82 0.39
CA PRO A 51 11.86 -29.70 1.16
C PRO A 51 11.38 -28.25 1.01
N PRO A 52 10.07 -28.02 0.85
CA PRO A 52 9.55 -26.67 0.72
C PRO A 52 10.02 -25.85 1.92
N ALA A 53 10.74 -24.76 1.65
CA ALA A 53 11.25 -23.85 2.66
C ALA A 53 10.12 -23.54 3.65
N GLU A 54 10.31 -24.00 4.89
CA GLU A 54 9.30 -23.94 5.93
C GLU A 54 8.85 -22.47 6.07
N ALA A 55 7.57 -22.23 5.79
CA ALA A 55 7.02 -20.89 5.72
C ALA A 55 7.28 -20.20 7.06
N ARG A 56 8.07 -19.12 7.05
CA ARG A 56 8.33 -18.31 8.24
C ARG A 56 6.99 -18.03 8.94
N PRO A 57 6.87 -18.27 10.25
CA PRO A 57 5.61 -18.07 10.95
C PRO A 57 5.14 -16.64 10.73
N ARG A 58 3.89 -16.49 10.27
CA ARG A 58 3.28 -15.17 10.08
C ARG A 58 3.38 -14.41 11.39
N PRO A 59 3.82 -13.14 11.39
CA PRO A 59 3.91 -12.36 12.61
C PRO A 59 2.54 -12.33 13.29
N LYS A 60 2.50 -12.71 14.57
CA LYS A 60 1.26 -12.69 15.35
C LYS A 60 0.67 -11.27 15.29
N PRO A 61 -0.65 -11.10 15.06
CA PRO A 61 -1.27 -9.80 15.04
C PRO A 61 -1.00 -9.11 16.38
N LYS A 62 -0.44 -7.90 16.33
CA LYS A 62 -0.21 -7.10 17.54
C LYS A 62 -1.56 -6.91 18.25
N PRO A 63 -1.61 -7.01 19.59
CA PRO A 63 -2.85 -6.75 20.33
C PRO A 63 -3.35 -5.34 19.96
N LYS A 64 -4.58 -5.27 19.45
CA LYS A 64 -5.23 -3.99 19.17
C LYS A 64 -5.53 -3.34 20.53
N LYS A 65 -4.76 -2.33 20.91
CA LYS A 65 -5.06 -1.53 22.11
C LYS A 65 -6.43 -0.88 21.87
N GLU A 66 -7.44 -1.31 22.62
CA GLU A 66 -8.76 -0.71 22.55
C GLU A 66 -8.65 0.77 22.95
N ARG A 67 -9.25 1.62 22.13
CA ARG A 67 -9.14 3.06 22.27
C ARG A 67 -10.14 3.53 23.30
N VAL A 68 -9.66 4.05 24.43
CA VAL A 68 -10.51 4.73 25.41
C VAL A 68 -11.03 6.03 24.79
N LYS A 69 -12.35 6.17 24.70
CA LYS A 69 -13.00 7.39 24.23
C LYS A 69 -13.06 8.42 25.35
N PRO A 70 -12.74 9.70 25.10
CA PRO A 70 -12.93 10.77 26.07
C PRO A 70 -14.41 10.90 26.49
N ASP A 71 -14.66 11.00 27.80
CA ASP A 71 -16.00 11.21 28.37
C ASP A 71 -16.36 12.71 28.47
N CYS A 72 -16.16 13.46 27.38
CA CYS A 72 -16.46 14.89 27.36
C CYS A 72 -17.24 15.27 26.11
N THR A 73 -18.33 16.00 26.27
CA THR A 73 -19.13 16.47 25.13
C THR A 73 -18.53 17.72 24.51
N LYS A 74 -18.88 17.99 23.25
CA LYS A 74 -18.49 19.23 22.55
C LYS A 74 -18.88 20.51 23.30
N ALA A 75 -19.96 20.46 24.07
CA ALA A 75 -20.45 21.57 24.87
C ALA A 75 -19.59 21.84 26.12
N ASN A 76 -18.96 20.80 26.68
CA ASN A 76 -18.27 20.87 27.97
C ASN A 76 -16.75 20.84 27.87
N ALA A 77 -16.20 20.47 26.71
CA ALA A 77 -14.77 20.37 26.44
C ALA A 77 -14.04 21.73 26.57
N ARG A 78 -13.20 21.90 27.60
CA ARG A 78 -12.51 23.16 27.91
C ARG A 78 -11.55 23.59 26.80
N PHE A 79 -10.62 22.72 26.41
CA PHE A 79 -9.67 23.03 25.35
C PHE A 79 -10.36 23.33 24.01
N TRP A 80 -11.38 22.55 23.62
CA TRP A 80 -12.18 22.86 22.42
C TRP A 80 -12.77 24.28 22.45
N LYS A 81 -13.34 24.69 23.60
CA LYS A 81 -13.96 26.00 23.77
C LYS A 81 -12.94 27.14 23.78
N SER A 82 -11.71 26.91 24.22
CA SER A 82 -10.64 27.93 24.21
C SER A 82 -10.08 28.22 22.83
N LEU A 83 -10.26 27.34 21.85
CA LEU A 83 -9.78 27.54 20.49
C LEU A 83 -10.60 28.60 19.75
N ARG A 84 -9.94 29.37 18.88
CA ARG A 84 -10.60 30.38 18.06
C ARG A 84 -11.39 29.74 16.91
N PRO A 85 -12.50 30.34 16.45
CA PRO A 85 -13.13 29.94 15.21
C PRO A 85 -12.14 29.98 14.03
N TYR A 86 -12.23 29.04 13.10
CA TYR A 86 -11.44 29.04 11.88
C TYR A 86 -12.30 29.13 10.62
N ARG A 87 -12.96 28.02 10.27
CA ARG A 87 -13.87 27.89 9.12
C ARG A 87 -14.94 26.89 9.51
N GLY A 88 -16.19 27.14 9.11
CA GLY A 88 -17.32 26.26 9.37
C GLY A 88 -17.30 25.68 10.79
N LYS A 89 -17.25 24.35 10.88
CA LYS A 89 -17.25 23.61 12.16
C LYS A 89 -15.86 23.44 12.82
N CYS A 90 -14.79 23.96 12.21
CA CYS A 90 -13.41 23.82 12.67
C CYS A 90 -12.94 24.99 13.54
N ARG A 91 -11.97 24.70 14.41
CA ARG A 91 -11.31 25.68 15.28
C ARG A 91 -9.79 25.68 15.11
N THR A 92 -9.11 26.70 15.62
CA THR A 92 -7.65 26.88 15.48
C THR A 92 -7.01 27.56 16.69
N ASP A 93 -5.76 27.22 16.95
CA ASP A 93 -4.86 27.94 17.85
C ASP A 93 -3.91 28.90 17.08
N GLY A 94 -4.10 29.04 15.77
CA GLY A 94 -3.24 29.80 14.87
C GLY A 94 -2.21 28.95 14.11
N ARG A 95 -1.72 27.84 14.69
CA ARG A 95 -0.73 26.93 14.10
C ARG A 95 -1.34 25.63 13.61
N ARG A 96 -2.35 25.14 14.30
CA ARG A 96 -3.06 23.88 14.06
C ARG A 96 -4.54 24.14 13.80
N VAL A 97 -5.14 23.25 13.04
CA VAL A 97 -6.60 23.18 12.83
C VAL A 97 -7.13 21.96 13.56
N TYR A 98 -8.26 22.15 14.24
CA TYR A 98 -8.93 21.15 15.05
C TYR A 98 -10.33 20.93 14.51
N TYR A 99 -10.68 19.67 14.28
CA TYR A 99 -12.00 19.22 13.86
C TYR A 99 -12.57 18.25 14.90
N TRP A 100 -13.85 18.39 15.22
CA TRP A 100 -14.51 17.47 16.16
C TRP A 100 -14.89 16.17 15.46
N ASP A 101 -14.30 15.05 15.87
CA ASP A 101 -14.70 13.73 15.40
C ASP A 101 -15.78 13.16 16.33
N HIS A 102 -16.99 13.08 15.79
CA HIS A 102 -18.17 12.60 16.49
C HIS A 102 -18.17 11.09 16.74
N THR A 103 -17.39 10.32 15.99
CA THR A 103 -17.31 8.86 16.11
C THR A 103 -16.47 8.45 17.33
N HIS A 104 -15.40 9.21 17.62
CA HIS A 104 -14.45 8.89 18.68
C HIS A 104 -14.42 9.91 19.82
N ASN A 105 -15.17 11.00 19.70
CA ASN A 105 -15.34 12.03 20.72
C ASN A 105 -14.03 12.72 21.11
N ASP A 106 -13.20 12.97 20.11
CA ASP A 106 -11.86 13.54 20.15
C ASP A 106 -11.71 14.65 19.09
N LEU A 107 -10.57 15.32 19.11
CA LEU A 107 -10.24 16.37 18.15
C LEU A 107 -9.23 15.86 17.13
N GLU A 108 -9.60 15.79 15.87
CA GLU A 108 -8.66 15.57 14.78
C GLU A 108 -7.78 16.81 14.59
N VAL A 109 -6.46 16.63 14.64
CA VAL A 109 -5.48 17.72 14.63
C VAL A 109 -4.70 17.73 13.34
N TYR A 110 -4.62 18.89 12.70
CA TYR A 110 -3.86 19.08 11.47
C TYR A 110 -2.93 20.28 11.58
N ASP A 111 -1.77 20.18 10.96
CA ASP A 111 -0.89 21.32 10.78
C ASP A 111 -1.50 22.29 9.75
N LYS A 112 -1.69 23.55 10.13
CA LYS A 112 -2.41 24.53 9.30
C LYS A 112 -1.67 24.84 7.99
N ARG A 113 -0.33 24.81 8.02
CA ARG A 113 0.52 25.19 6.89
C ARG A 113 0.72 24.02 5.93
N THR A 114 1.11 22.87 6.46
CA THR A 114 1.46 21.68 5.68
C THR A 114 0.27 20.75 5.41
N LYS A 115 -0.88 21.00 6.06
CA LYS A 115 -2.11 20.21 5.94
C LYS A 115 -1.96 18.75 6.39
N LYS A 116 -0.86 18.41 7.07
CA LYS A 116 -0.59 17.05 7.56
C LYS A 116 -1.41 16.76 8.81
N HIS A 117 -1.98 15.56 8.89
CA HIS A 117 -2.60 15.06 10.12
C HIS A 117 -1.53 14.84 11.19
N LEU A 118 -1.74 15.39 12.37
CA LEU A 118 -0.84 15.33 13.52
C LEU A 118 -1.30 14.32 14.58
N GLY A 119 -2.49 13.77 14.43
CA GLY A 119 -3.09 12.87 15.40
C GLY A 119 -4.44 13.38 15.91
N SER A 120 -4.93 12.72 16.94
CA SER A 120 -6.14 13.15 17.63
C SER A 120 -5.80 13.65 19.03
N ALA A 121 -6.44 14.72 19.48
CA ALA A 121 -6.28 15.31 20.81
C ALA A 121 -7.50 15.07 21.70
N HIS A 122 -7.26 15.01 23.01
CA HIS A 122 -8.31 15.01 24.02
C HIS A 122 -9.06 16.36 24.00
N PRO A 123 -10.40 16.41 23.89
CA PRO A 123 -11.11 17.68 23.72
C PRO A 123 -11.05 18.61 24.94
N ASP A 124 -10.88 18.05 26.13
CA ASP A 124 -10.80 18.84 27.37
C ASP A 124 -9.39 19.37 27.68
N THR A 125 -8.33 18.58 27.42
CA THR A 125 -6.95 18.92 27.81
C THR A 125 -6.09 19.39 26.63
N GLY A 126 -6.41 18.98 25.41
CA GLY A 126 -5.61 19.25 24.21
C GLY A 126 -4.44 18.28 23.99
N ASP A 127 -4.25 17.29 24.87
CA ASP A 127 -3.18 16.30 24.76
C ASP A 127 -3.40 15.37 23.57
N ILE A 128 -2.34 15.08 22.82
CA ILE A 128 -2.41 14.13 21.70
C ILE A 128 -2.58 12.70 22.24
N ILE A 129 -3.74 12.11 21.99
CA ILE A 129 -4.13 10.75 22.43
C ILE A 129 -4.00 9.71 21.31
N LYS A 130 -3.82 10.14 20.06
CA LYS A 130 -3.56 9.27 18.90
C LYS A 130 -2.47 9.90 18.05
N GLY A 131 -1.51 9.10 17.58
CA GLY A 131 -0.43 9.59 16.74
C GLY A 131 -0.86 9.99 15.32
N PRO A 132 0.07 10.61 14.55
CA PRO A 132 -0.17 11.02 13.17
C PRO A 132 -0.58 9.88 12.25
N ASP A 133 -1.43 10.20 11.29
CA ASP A 133 -1.81 9.32 10.17
C ASP A 133 -1.29 9.94 8.88
N ARG A 134 -0.30 9.29 8.27
CA ARG A 134 0.39 9.81 7.09
C ARG A 134 -0.50 9.82 5.84
N THR A 135 -1.61 9.08 5.84
CA THR A 135 -2.56 9.01 4.72
C THR A 135 -3.57 10.16 4.74
N ARG A 136 -3.83 10.74 5.91
CA ARG A 136 -4.83 11.81 6.08
C ARG A 136 -4.24 13.20 5.83
N ARG A 137 -5.03 14.04 5.17
CA ARG A 137 -4.72 15.46 4.93
C ARG A 137 -5.94 16.29 5.26
N PHE A 138 -5.70 17.50 5.73
CA PHE A 138 -6.76 18.48 5.95
C PHE A 138 -7.17 19.10 4.62
N ASN A 139 -8.44 19.00 4.27
CA ASN A 139 -9.06 19.81 3.24
C ASN A 139 -9.79 20.99 3.89
N ASP A 140 -9.68 22.16 3.30
CA ASP A 140 -10.37 23.35 3.79
C ASP A 140 -11.90 23.21 3.74
N ASN A 141 -12.42 22.29 2.91
CA ASN A 141 -13.84 21.91 2.81
C ASN A 141 -14.30 20.88 3.84
N ASP A 142 -13.38 20.32 4.65
CA ASP A 142 -13.75 19.40 5.75
C ASP A 142 -14.38 20.15 6.93
N CYS A 143 -14.36 21.48 6.86
CA CYS A 143 -14.99 22.43 7.74
C CYS A 143 -16.33 22.91 7.16
#